data_AF-A0AAD3A9M5-F1
#
_entry.id   AF-A0AAD3A9M5-F1
#
_cell.length_a   1.000
_cell.length_b   1.000
_cell.length_c   1.000
_cell.angle_alpha   90.00
_cell.angle_beta   90.00
_cell.angle_gamma   90.00
#
_symmetry.space_group_name_H-M   'P 1'
#
loop_
_entity.id
_entity.type
_entity.pdbx_description
1 polymer ?
#
loop_
_entity_poly.entity_id
_entity_poly.type
_entity_poly.pdbx_seq_one_letter_code
_entity_poly.pdbx_strand_id
1 'polypeptide(L)' 'METPLTFHMARHTFASLITLSAGVPIETVSRMLGHTNLRTTQVYAAVSSERIHRDMQAIQQRIQDTFTLKL' A
#
# COMPACT_ATOMS: atom_id res chain seq x y z
N MET A 1 -16.27 -9.39 -23.23
CA MET A 1 -15.99 -10.69 -22.59
C MET A 1 -16.09 -10.47 -21.10
N GLU A 2 -17.17 -10.95 -20.49
CA GLU A 2 -17.36 -10.93 -19.04
C GLU A 2 -16.45 -12.03 -18.45
N THR A 3 -15.45 -11.66 -17.65
CA THR A 3 -14.66 -12.68 -16.92
C THR A 3 -15.40 -13.03 -15.64
N PRO A 4 -15.63 -14.33 -15.34
CA PRO A 4 -16.37 -14.72 -14.15
C PRO A 4 -15.59 -14.33 -12.89
N LEU A 5 -16.27 -13.68 -11.95
CA LEU A 5 -15.67 -13.23 -10.70
C LEU A 5 -15.37 -14.44 -9.82
N THR A 6 -14.07 -14.72 -9.60
CA THR A 6 -13.60 -15.84 -8.78
C THR A 6 -13.09 -15.34 -7.42
N PHE A 7 -12.97 -16.25 -6.45
CA PHE A 7 -12.34 -15.93 -5.15
C PHE A 7 -10.91 -15.39 -5.31
N HIS A 8 -10.16 -15.90 -6.30
CA HIS A 8 -8.83 -15.41 -6.60
C HIS A 8 -8.86 -13.95 -7.10
N MET A 9 -9.81 -13.60 -7.96
CA MET A 9 -9.99 -12.22 -8.41
C MET A 9 -10.41 -11.30 -7.25
N ALA A 10 -11.33 -11.74 -6.40
CA ALA A 10 -11.73 -10.96 -5.21
C ALA A 10 -10.54 -10.69 -4.26
N ARG A 11 -9.69 -11.70 -4.03
CA ARG A 11 -8.44 -11.55 -3.28
C ARG A 11 -7.49 -10.53 -3.93
N HIS A 12 -7.33 -10.60 -5.25
CA HIS A 12 -6.53 -9.64 -6.00
C HIS A 12 -7.07 -8.22 -5.85
N THR A 13 -8.38 -8.01 -6.03
CA THR A 13 -9.04 -6.71 -5.87
C THR A 13 -8.91 -6.16 -4.45
N PHE A 14 -9.09 -7.01 -3.44
CA PHE A 14 -8.92 -6.62 -2.03
C PHE A 14 -7.49 -6.15 -1.74
N ALA A 15 -6.48 -6.90 -2.23
CA ALA A 15 -5.09 -6.57 -2.01
C ALA A 15 -4.67 -5.28 -2.76
N SER A 16 -5.03 -5.12 -4.02
CA SER A 16 -4.57 -3.97 -4.82
C SER A 16 -5.40 -2.71 -4.57
N LEU A 17 -6.72 -2.78 -4.72
CA LEU A 17 -7.58 -1.58 -4.74
C LEU A 17 -8.10 -1.19 -3.35
N ILE A 18 -8.47 -2.15 -2.51
CA ILE A 18 -9.09 -1.83 -1.22
C ILE A 18 -8.03 -1.49 -0.16
N THR A 19 -6.92 -2.23 -0.12
CA THR A 19 -5.91 -2.04 0.94
C THR A 19 -4.72 -1.21 0.48
N LEU A 20 -3.97 -1.65 -0.53
CA LEU A 20 -2.75 -0.94 -0.94
C LEU A 20 -3.02 0.46 -1.49
N SER A 21 -4.07 0.67 -2.29
CA SER A 21 -4.45 2.02 -2.76
C SER A 21 -4.97 2.92 -1.63
N ALA A 22 -5.50 2.35 -0.55
CA ALA A 22 -5.91 3.09 0.65
C ALA A 22 -4.73 3.40 1.60
N GLY A 23 -3.50 3.06 1.22
CA GLY A 23 -2.30 3.38 2.00
C GLY A 23 -1.92 2.35 3.05
N VAL A 24 -2.58 1.20 3.11
CA VAL A 24 -2.22 0.13 4.06
C VAL A 24 -0.81 -0.40 3.72
N PRO A 25 0.11 -0.53 4.71
CA PRO A 25 1.46 -1.05 4.47
C PRO A 25 1.44 -2.49 3.94
N ILE A 26 2.38 -2.81 3.05
CA ILE A 26 2.40 -4.10 2.33
C ILE A 26 2.61 -5.29 3.28
N GLU A 27 3.33 -5.13 4.37
CA GLU A 27 3.54 -6.15 5.41
C GLU A 27 2.22 -6.48 6.11
N THR A 28 1.38 -5.46 6.32
CA THR A 28 0.06 -5.60 6.92
C THR A 28 -0.88 -6.34 5.96
N VAL A 29 -0.89 -5.95 4.69
CA VAL A 29 -1.66 -6.65 3.64
C VAL A 29 -1.20 -8.11 3.53
N SER A 30 0.11 -8.36 3.56
CA SER A 30 0.69 -9.71 3.53
C SER A 30 0.15 -10.58 4.67
N ARG A 31 0.07 -10.02 5.88
CA ARG A 31 -0.49 -10.71 7.04
C ARG A 31 -1.99 -10.97 6.91
N MET A 32 -2.76 -9.99 6.43
CA MET A 32 -4.20 -10.13 6.17
C MET A 32 -4.50 -11.23 5.16
N LEU A 33 -3.64 -11.39 4.15
CA LEU A 33 -3.76 -12.43 3.12
C LEU A 33 -3.21 -13.80 3.55
N GLY A 34 -2.60 -13.89 4.75
CA GLY A 34 -1.97 -15.12 5.23
C GLY A 34 -0.73 -15.53 4.45
N HIS A 35 -0.01 -14.58 3.85
CA HIS A 35 1.20 -14.85 3.09
C HIS A 35 2.42 -14.98 4.03
N THR A 36 3.10 -16.12 3.95
CA THR A 36 4.37 -16.37 4.68
C THR A 36 5.55 -15.62 4.07
N ASN A 37 5.51 -15.34 2.76
CA ASN A 37 6.58 -14.66 2.03
C ASN A 37 6.05 -13.35 1.43
N LEU A 38 6.66 -12.23 1.80
CA LEU A 38 6.31 -10.89 1.32
C LEU A 38 6.38 -10.80 -0.22
N ARG A 39 7.26 -11.57 -0.87
CA ARG A 39 7.39 -11.61 -2.33
C ARG A 39 6.08 -11.96 -3.04
N THR A 40 5.25 -12.80 -2.41
CA THR A 40 3.92 -13.15 -2.96
C THR A 40 2.90 -12.01 -2.84
N THR A 41 3.09 -11.08 -1.89
CA THR A 41 2.27 -9.88 -1.73
C THR A 41 2.76 -8.74 -2.64
N GLN A 42 4.06 -8.70 -2.97
CA GLN A 42 4.66 -7.69 -3.85
C GLN A 42 4.05 -7.67 -5.25
N VAL A 43 3.43 -8.77 -5.71
CA VAL A 43 2.70 -8.80 -6.99
C VAL A 43 1.53 -7.80 -7.05
N TYR A 44 1.04 -7.35 -5.89
CA TYR A 44 -0.03 -6.35 -5.79
C TYR A 44 0.47 -4.91 -5.69
N ALA A 45 1.77 -4.72 -5.43
CA ALA A 45 2.34 -3.41 -5.17
C ALA A 45 2.65 -2.69 -6.48
N ALA A 46 1.77 -1.78 -6.89
CA ALA A 46 2.10 -0.78 -7.90
C ALA A 46 2.84 0.38 -7.21
N VAL A 47 4.16 0.47 -7.44
CA VAL A 47 4.94 1.63 -6.99
C VAL A 47 4.78 2.74 -8.03
N SER A 48 3.84 3.66 -7.81
CA SER A 48 3.74 4.89 -8.59
C SER A 48 4.72 5.93 -8.03
N SER A 49 5.50 6.58 -8.90
CA SER A 49 6.36 7.72 -8.54
C SER A 49 5.59 8.81 -7.81
N GLU A 50 4.30 8.97 -8.11
CA GLU A 50 3.42 9.94 -7.45
C GLU A 50 3.15 9.58 -5.98
N ARG A 51 3.01 8.28 -5.67
CA ARG A 51 2.84 7.81 -4.29
C ARG A 51 4.11 8.04 -3.49
N ILE A 52 5.28 7.72 -4.05
CA ILE A 52 6.57 8.01 -3.42
C ILE A 52 6.67 9.51 -3.12
N HIS A 53 6.34 10.36 -4.09
CA HIS A 53 6.41 11.80 -3.91
C HIS A 53 5.52 12.30 -2.78
N ARG A 54 4.26 11.84 -2.71
CA ARG A 54 3.33 12.18 -1.62
C ARG A 54 3.84 11.73 -0.25
N ASP A 55 4.32 10.50 -0.16
CA ASP A 55 4.83 9.95 1.10
C ASP A 55 6.06 10.74 1.58
N MET A 56 6.96 11.12 0.67
CA MET A 56 8.13 11.95 0.98
C MET A 56 7.77 13.38 1.39
N GLN A 57 6.78 14.00 0.75
CA GLN A 57 6.27 15.31 1.17
C GLN A 57 5.69 15.26 2.58
N ALA A 58 4.90 14.23 2.90
CA ALA A 58 4.33 14.05 4.23
C ALA A 58 5.42 13.90 5.31
N ILE A 59 6.49 13.15 5.00
CA ILE A 59 7.66 13.03 5.90
C ILE A 59 8.33 14.39 6.10
N GLN A 60 8.56 15.14 5.02
CA GLN A 60 9.19 16.47 5.09
C GLN A 60 8.40 17.44 5.99
N GLN A 61 7.07 17.47 5.86
CA GLN A 61 6.21 18.32 6.68
C GLN A 61 6.30 17.96 8.17
N ARG A 62 6.21 16.66 8.50
CA ARG A 62 6.33 16.20 9.90
C ARG A 62 7.68 16.55 10.52
N ILE A 63 8.74 16.45 9.73
CA ILE A 63 10.08 16.87 10.13
C ILE A 63 10.07 18.38 10.45
N GLN A 64 9.59 19.21 9.52
CA GLN A 64 9.51 20.66 9.71
C GLN A 64 8.72 21.04 10.97
N ASP A 65 7.51 20.50 11.15
CA ASP A 65 6.68 20.76 12.33
C ASP A 65 7.41 20.40 13.65
N THR A 66 8.11 19.27 13.66
CA THR A 66 8.84 18.80 14.85
C THR A 66 10.01 19.72 15.22
N PHE A 67 10.68 20.31 14.22
CA PHE A 67 11.82 21.20 14.45
C PHE A 67 11.39 22.66 14.66
N THR A 68 10.27 23.11 14.08
CA THR A 68 9.72 24.46 14.30
C THR A 68 9.10 24.60 15.68
N LEU A 69 8.50 23.56 16.26
CA LEU A 69 7.97 23.58 17.64
C LEU A 69 9.07 23.55 18.72
N LYS A 70 10.33 23.34 18.35
CA LYS A 70 11.48 23.23 19.26
C LYS A 70 12.42 24.44 19.23
N LEU A 71 12.10 25.45 18.43
CA LEU A 71 12.77 26.75 18.37
C LEU A 71 11.84 27.82 18.94
#